data_AF-A0A2E3GLN2-F1
#
_entry.id   AF-A0A2E3GLN2-F1
#
_cell.length_a   1.000
_cell.length_b   1.000
_cell.length_c   1.000
_cell.angle_alpha   90.00
_cell.angle_beta   90.00
_cell.angle_gamma   90.00
#
_symmetry.space_group_name_H-M   'P 1'
#
loop_
_entity.id
_entity.type
_entity.pdbx_description
1 polymer ?
#
loop_
_entity_poly.entity_id
_entity_poly.type
_entity_poly.pdbx_seq_one_letter_code
_entity_poly.pdbx_strand_id
1 'polypeptide(L)'
;MVGVTKEPNPLTKCLRGVYAMNYFLDKLDPIAKVLLSPGVKKRMEKGFVSFALLAFLVHLALYILNKYVAFDLPSTLFSSPLQILYTPFSVVLVAEIYLLVYYLPSSFGRSMGKQIEIIALIEIRTVFKDLDNTSTWPWEAAFFPHILSALLLGGILVIFYRVLPQQVARMEEDDLQHFVRFKRVLAAALMLFLLALSAYALSLWGYDIVIHPDHLRMDPNTVFYTEFFTTLILVDVLILVVSLRYLHDFGQVIRNSGFIVATVMLRRALGIEPWHAFAYEVNAAVLAVLMVLLQRYLPRRSKS
;
A
#
# COMPACT_ATOMS: atom_id res chain seq x y z
N MET A 1 -28.11 52.97 18.64
CA MET A 1 -26.83 52.69 17.97
C MET A 1 -26.73 51.18 17.79
N VAL A 2 -27.26 50.64 16.69
CA VAL A 2 -27.17 49.21 16.38
C VAL A 2 -25.82 49.00 15.70
N GLY A 3 -24.89 48.38 16.44
CA GLY A 3 -23.57 48.01 15.91
C GLY A 3 -23.74 46.93 14.85
N VAL A 4 -23.57 47.31 13.59
CA VAL A 4 -23.46 46.36 12.47
C VAL A 4 -22.13 45.63 12.64
N THR A 5 -22.17 44.44 13.25
CA THR A 5 -21.06 43.50 13.21
C THR A 5 -20.89 43.08 11.75
N LYS A 6 -19.89 43.66 11.09
CA LYS A 6 -19.50 43.34 9.72
C LYS A 6 -19.13 41.85 9.67
N GLU A 7 -20.02 41.01 9.17
CA GLU A 7 -19.68 39.61 8.92
C GLU A 7 -18.47 39.56 7.97
N PRO A 8 -17.45 38.74 8.26
CA PRO A 8 -16.28 38.63 7.41
C PRO A 8 -16.68 38.11 6.03
N ASN A 9 -16.34 38.88 4.99
CA ASN A 9 -16.65 38.58 3.60
C ASN A 9 -16.28 37.12 3.25
N PRO A 10 -17.15 36.34 2.59
CA PRO A 10 -16.88 34.94 2.23
C PRO A 10 -15.56 34.75 1.46
N LEU A 11 -15.14 35.75 0.67
CA LEU A 11 -13.84 35.77 0.00
C LEU A 11 -12.65 35.79 0.98
N THR A 12 -12.73 36.57 2.06
CA THR A 12 -11.68 36.59 3.10
C THR A 12 -11.61 35.29 3.88
N LYS A 13 -12.72 34.59 4.10
CA LYS A 13 -12.76 33.29 4.78
C LYS A 13 -12.16 32.18 3.91
N CYS A 14 -12.46 32.21 2.60
CA CYS A 14 -11.89 31.31 1.60
C CYS A 14 -10.37 31.53 1.42
N LEU A 15 -9.94 32.80 1.33
CA LEU A 15 -8.51 33.15 1.26
C LEU A 15 -7.77 32.72 2.54
N ARG A 16 -8.33 32.93 3.73
CA ARG A 16 -7.70 32.50 5.00
C ARG A 16 -7.51 30.99 5.09
N GLY A 17 -8.46 30.21 4.55
CA GLY A 17 -8.36 28.75 4.46
C GLY A 17 -7.24 28.28 3.52
N VAL A 18 -7.11 28.93 2.35
CA VAL A 18 -6.02 28.63 1.39
C VAL A 18 -4.65 29.03 1.95
N TYR A 19 -4.56 30.18 2.63
CA TYR A 19 -3.31 30.63 3.27
C TYR A 19 -2.88 29.76 4.45
N ALA A 20 -3.82 29.34 5.31
CA ALA A 20 -3.52 28.42 6.41
C ALA A 20 -3.03 27.06 5.86
N MET A 21 -3.67 26.54 4.81
CA MET A 21 -3.25 25.31 4.15
C MET A 21 -1.84 25.44 3.54
N ASN A 22 -1.54 26.54 2.84
CA ASN A 22 -0.21 26.78 2.30
C ASN A 22 0.86 26.92 3.39
N TYR A 23 0.56 27.59 4.51
CA TYR A 23 1.49 27.71 5.64
C TYR A 23 1.82 26.35 6.29
N PHE A 24 0.83 25.48 6.48
CA PHE A 24 1.07 24.12 6.99
C PHE A 24 1.87 23.27 5.99
N LEU A 25 1.56 23.38 4.69
CA LEU A 25 2.28 22.68 3.64
C LEU A 25 3.75 23.12 3.57
N ASP A 26 4.05 24.40 3.72
CA ASP A 26 5.43 24.92 3.69
C ASP A 26 6.27 24.45 4.87
N LYS A 27 5.64 24.27 6.05
CA LYS A 27 6.33 23.79 7.25
C LYS A 27 6.60 22.27 7.19
N LEU A 28 5.72 21.50 6.54
CA LEU A 28 5.80 20.03 6.49
C LEU A 28 6.52 19.49 5.24
N ASP A 29 6.54 20.22 4.12
CA ASP A 29 7.25 19.81 2.89
C ASP A 29 8.75 19.50 3.10
N PRO A 30 9.55 20.23 3.89
CA PRO A 30 10.95 19.86 4.12
C PRO A 30 11.09 18.52 4.86
N ILE A 31 10.25 18.26 5.87
CA ILE A 31 10.25 16.98 6.60
C ILE A 31 9.84 15.85 5.64
N ALA A 32 8.79 16.08 4.86
CA ALA A 32 8.28 15.12 3.89
C ALA A 32 9.31 14.80 2.79
N LYS A 33 10.07 15.80 2.32
CA LYS A 33 11.19 15.63 1.37
C LYS A 33 12.32 14.77 1.93
N VAL A 34 12.66 14.94 3.21
CA VAL A 34 13.70 14.14 3.86
C VAL A 34 13.22 12.70 4.00
N LEU A 35 11.99 12.50 4.49
CA LEU A 35 11.39 11.18 4.74
C LEU A 35 11.21 10.37 3.45
N LEU A 36 10.79 11.01 2.37
CA LEU A 36 10.60 10.40 1.04
C LEU A 36 11.84 10.54 0.14
N SER A 37 13.02 10.79 0.72
CA SER A 37 14.25 10.89 -0.07
C SER A 37 14.71 9.52 -0.58
N PRO A 38 15.35 9.45 -1.77
CA PRO A 38 15.93 8.21 -2.28
C PRO A 38 16.95 7.57 -1.32
N GLY A 39 17.63 8.40 -0.51
CA GLY A 39 18.59 7.95 0.49
C GLY A 39 17.92 7.22 1.67
N VAL A 40 16.83 7.78 2.22
CA VAL A 40 16.06 7.12 3.29
C VAL A 40 15.43 5.83 2.76
N LYS A 41 14.88 5.85 1.55
CA LYS A 41 14.34 4.64 0.90
C LYS A 41 15.37 3.52 0.83
N LYS A 42 16.56 3.79 0.28
CA LYS A 42 17.62 2.77 0.15
C LYS A 42 18.07 2.24 1.51
N ARG A 43 18.09 3.09 2.54
CA ARG A 43 18.44 2.70 3.91
C ARG A 43 17.35 1.80 4.52
N MET A 44 16.08 2.15 4.33
CA MET A 44 14.93 1.34 4.78
C MET A 44 14.88 -0.01 4.08
N GLU A 45 15.04 -0.07 2.75
CA GLU A 45 15.11 -1.33 2.00
C GLU A 45 16.21 -2.25 2.52
N LYS A 46 17.43 -1.72 2.74
CA LYS A 46 18.52 -2.48 3.35
C LYS A 46 18.18 -2.92 4.77
N GLY A 47 17.57 -2.05 5.57
CA GLY A 47 17.14 -2.35 6.94
C GLY A 47 16.15 -3.50 6.99
N PHE A 48 15.12 -3.48 6.15
CA PHE A 48 14.14 -4.55 6.05
C PHE A 48 14.76 -5.88 5.63
N VAL A 49 15.66 -5.88 4.63
CA VAL A 49 16.36 -7.09 4.19
C VAL A 49 17.24 -7.67 5.32
N SER A 50 18.02 -6.82 5.99
CA SER A 50 18.84 -7.25 7.13
C SER A 50 17.99 -7.78 8.29
N PHE A 51 16.86 -7.12 8.58
CA PHE A 51 15.94 -7.55 9.63
C PHE A 51 15.25 -8.87 9.27
N ALA A 52 14.81 -9.06 8.02
CA ALA A 52 14.21 -10.30 7.54
C ALA A 52 15.19 -11.48 7.65
N LEU A 53 16.45 -11.27 7.25
CA LEU A 53 17.52 -12.28 7.38
C LEU A 53 17.80 -12.62 8.85
N LEU A 54 17.92 -11.61 9.71
CA LEU A 54 18.14 -11.83 11.14
C LEU A 54 16.97 -12.59 11.76
N ALA A 55 15.74 -12.18 11.49
CA ALA A 55 14.54 -12.80 12.01
C ALA A 55 14.42 -14.26 11.53
N PHE A 56 14.76 -14.54 10.26
CA PHE A 56 14.84 -15.91 9.74
C PHE A 56 15.87 -16.76 10.48
N LEU A 57 17.08 -16.25 10.69
CA LEU A 57 18.14 -16.98 11.40
C LEU A 57 17.76 -17.26 12.86
N VAL A 58 17.16 -16.28 13.54
CA VAL A 58 16.66 -16.45 14.91
C VAL A 58 15.53 -17.48 14.95
N HIS A 59 14.55 -17.40 14.04
CA HIS A 59 13.46 -18.36 13.99
C HIS A 59 13.97 -19.78 13.67
N LEU A 60 14.93 -19.91 12.76
CA LEU A 60 15.59 -21.18 12.45
C LEU A 60 16.32 -21.76 13.66
N ALA A 61 17.06 -20.92 14.39
CA ALA A 61 17.75 -21.35 15.61
C ALA A 61 16.75 -21.83 16.68
N LEU A 62 15.64 -21.12 16.88
CA LEU A 62 14.58 -21.50 17.81
C LEU A 62 13.88 -22.80 17.39
N TYR A 63 13.61 -22.99 16.09
CA TYR A 63 13.06 -24.24 15.56
C TYR A 63 13.99 -25.44 15.84
N ILE A 64 15.28 -25.28 15.55
CA ILE A 64 16.28 -26.31 15.84
C ILE A 64 16.32 -26.59 17.34
N LEU A 65 16.36 -25.55 18.18
CA LEU A 65 16.40 -25.71 19.63
C LEU A 65 15.16 -26.44 20.16
N ASN A 66 13.96 -26.09 19.68
CA ASN A 66 12.70 -26.74 20.05
C ASN A 66 12.69 -28.25 19.72
N LYS A 67 13.36 -28.65 18.64
CA LYS A 67 13.46 -30.05 18.25
C LYS A 67 14.33 -30.89 19.20
N TYR A 68 15.32 -30.28 19.85
CA TYR A 68 16.29 -30.98 20.71
C TYR A 68 16.04 -30.78 22.21
N VAL A 69 15.48 -29.64 22.58
CA VAL A 69 15.08 -29.29 23.93
C VAL A 69 13.58 -29.08 23.85
N ALA A 70 12.79 -29.97 24.47
CA ALA A 70 11.33 -29.94 24.46
C ALA A 70 10.79 -28.70 25.21
N PHE A 71 11.02 -27.51 24.66
CA PHE A 71 10.30 -26.32 25.03
C PHE A 71 8.86 -26.50 24.55
N ASP A 72 7.89 -26.15 25.39
CA ASP A 72 6.47 -26.19 25.01
C ASP A 72 6.14 -24.97 24.13
N LEU A 73 6.91 -24.79 23.05
CA LEU A 73 6.74 -23.68 22.11
C LEU A 73 5.50 -23.91 21.24
N PRO A 74 4.81 -22.83 20.82
CA PRO A 74 3.57 -22.94 20.07
C PRO A 74 3.74 -23.78 18.80
N SER A 75 3.00 -24.88 18.70
CA SER A 75 3.06 -25.82 17.57
C SER A 75 2.66 -25.19 16.22
N THR A 76 2.02 -24.03 16.22
CA THR A 76 1.58 -23.30 15.03
C THR A 76 2.70 -22.61 14.25
N LEU A 77 3.85 -22.35 14.88
CA LEU A 77 5.01 -21.68 14.24
C LEU A 77 6.21 -22.61 14.03
N PHE A 78 6.27 -23.70 14.78
CA PHE A 78 7.43 -24.59 14.85
C PHE A 78 7.15 -26.03 14.41
N SER A 79 6.03 -26.31 13.74
CA SER A 79 5.66 -27.69 13.36
C SER A 79 6.34 -28.20 12.09
N SER A 80 6.70 -27.31 11.15
CA SER A 80 7.36 -27.68 9.88
C SER A 80 8.57 -26.78 9.60
N PRO A 81 9.65 -27.29 9.00
CA PRO A 81 10.77 -26.48 8.52
C PRO A 81 10.35 -25.36 7.56
N LEU A 82 9.28 -25.56 6.78
CA LEU A 82 8.80 -24.57 5.81
C LEU A 82 8.11 -23.38 6.49
N GLN A 83 7.55 -23.56 7.70
CA GLN A 83 6.95 -22.46 8.47
C GLN A 83 7.96 -21.42 8.94
N ILE A 84 9.24 -21.76 9.01
CA ILE A 84 10.33 -20.82 9.33
C ILE A 84 10.41 -19.71 8.28
N LEU A 85 10.03 -20.00 7.02
CA LEU A 85 9.98 -19.02 5.94
C LEU A 85 8.88 -17.97 6.14
N TYR A 86 7.88 -18.24 6.98
CA TYR A 86 6.80 -17.28 7.25
C TYR A 86 7.33 -15.97 7.82
N THR A 87 8.28 -16.01 8.75
CA THR A 87 8.83 -14.82 9.41
C THR A 87 9.55 -13.85 8.47
N PRO A 88 10.54 -14.25 7.66
CA PRO A 88 11.13 -13.33 6.69
C PRO A 88 10.08 -12.84 5.68
N PHE A 89 9.11 -13.67 5.30
CA PHE A 89 8.05 -13.25 4.38
C PHE A 89 7.13 -12.17 4.96
N SER A 90 6.74 -12.28 6.23
CA SER A 90 6.00 -11.23 6.94
C SER A 90 6.77 -9.91 6.99
N VAL A 91 8.08 -9.96 7.23
CA VAL A 91 8.94 -8.75 7.23
C VAL A 91 8.97 -8.10 5.85
N VAL A 92 9.15 -8.89 4.78
CA VAL A 92 9.21 -8.32 3.43
C VAL A 92 7.85 -7.75 3.02
N LEU A 93 6.74 -8.34 3.48
CA LEU A 93 5.40 -7.78 3.26
C LEU A 93 5.23 -6.39 3.90
N VAL A 94 5.75 -6.17 5.11
CA VAL A 94 5.82 -4.83 5.72
C VAL A 94 6.66 -3.86 4.88
N ALA A 95 7.76 -4.33 4.29
CA ALA A 95 8.59 -3.51 3.41
C ALA A 95 7.85 -3.11 2.12
N GLU A 96 7.03 -4.01 1.57
CA GLU A 96 6.18 -3.76 0.40
C GLU A 96 5.09 -2.73 0.71
N ILE A 97 4.46 -2.85 1.88
CA ILE A 97 3.56 -1.85 2.45
C ILE A 97 4.22 -0.46 2.53
N TYR A 98 5.45 -0.40 3.05
CA TYR A 98 6.23 0.83 3.09
C TYR A 98 6.44 1.41 1.68
N LEU A 99 6.77 0.57 0.69
CA LEU A 99 6.98 1.00 -0.69
C LEU A 99 5.69 1.52 -1.33
N LEU A 100 4.54 0.93 -1.02
CA LEU A 100 3.23 1.40 -1.47
C LEU A 100 2.97 2.85 -0.99
N VAL A 101 3.30 3.15 0.27
CA VAL A 101 3.19 4.52 0.82
C VAL A 101 4.23 5.46 0.18
N TYR A 102 5.46 4.99 -0.02
CA TYR A 102 6.52 5.79 -0.64
C TYR A 102 6.17 6.24 -2.07
N TYR A 103 5.51 5.38 -2.86
CA TYR A 103 5.14 5.68 -4.24
C TYR A 103 3.78 6.36 -4.42
N LEU A 104 2.95 6.43 -3.38
CA LEU A 104 1.69 7.15 -3.35
C LEU A 104 1.76 8.62 -3.87
N PRO A 105 2.79 9.44 -3.56
CA PRO A 105 2.87 10.80 -4.09
C PRO A 105 3.26 10.90 -5.58
N SER A 106 3.62 9.78 -6.22
CA SER A 106 3.95 9.76 -7.65
C SER A 106 2.72 9.98 -8.54
N SER A 107 2.88 9.95 -9.87
CA SER A 107 1.73 10.04 -10.77
C SER A 107 0.85 8.79 -10.62
N PHE A 108 -0.48 8.96 -10.73
CA PHE A 108 -1.42 7.85 -10.49
C PHE A 108 -1.10 6.61 -11.33
N GLY A 109 -0.71 6.78 -12.60
CA GLY A 109 -0.32 5.66 -13.46
C GLY A 109 0.97 4.96 -13.03
N ARG A 110 1.97 5.70 -12.54
CA ARG A 110 3.22 5.12 -12.01
C ARG A 110 2.96 4.39 -10.69
N SER A 111 2.18 5.00 -9.79
CA SER A 111 1.75 4.37 -8.54
C SER A 111 0.97 3.08 -8.82
N MET A 112 -0.01 3.11 -9.73
CA MET A 112 -0.81 1.94 -10.11
C MET A 112 0.05 0.79 -10.67
N GLY A 113 0.95 1.08 -11.61
CA GLY A 113 1.85 0.05 -12.16
C GLY A 113 2.75 -0.57 -11.08
N LYS A 114 3.26 0.26 -10.15
CA LYS A 114 4.05 -0.25 -9.01
C LYS A 114 3.22 -1.05 -8.01
N GLN A 115 1.95 -0.74 -7.82
CA GLN A 115 1.07 -1.54 -6.96
C GLN A 115 0.82 -2.93 -7.54
N ILE A 116 0.52 -3.03 -8.84
CA ILE A 116 0.33 -4.32 -9.51
C ILE A 116 1.62 -5.15 -9.43
N GLU A 117 2.78 -4.52 -9.64
CA GLU A 117 4.10 -5.17 -9.48
C GLU A 117 4.33 -5.70 -8.07
N ILE A 118 4.06 -4.88 -7.05
CA ILE A 118 4.23 -5.26 -5.63
C ILE A 118 3.29 -6.42 -5.27
N ILE A 119 2.03 -6.37 -5.69
CA ILE A 119 1.06 -7.42 -5.36
C ILE A 119 1.38 -8.73 -6.07
N ALA A 120 1.78 -8.68 -7.34
CA ALA A 120 2.26 -9.88 -8.02
C ALA A 120 3.45 -10.53 -7.29
N LEU A 121 4.37 -9.73 -6.74
CA LEU A 121 5.50 -10.23 -5.94
C LEU A 121 5.07 -10.80 -4.57
N ILE A 122 4.07 -10.20 -3.93
CA ILE A 122 3.46 -10.74 -2.69
C ILE A 122 2.88 -12.12 -2.98
N GLU A 123 2.06 -12.24 -4.02
CA GLU A 123 1.37 -13.49 -4.38
C GLU A 123 2.35 -14.64 -4.66
N ILE A 124 3.42 -14.39 -5.43
CA ILE A 124 4.48 -15.39 -5.67
C ILE A 124 5.10 -15.87 -4.34
N ARG A 125 5.27 -14.97 -3.37
CA ARG A 125 5.88 -15.32 -2.09
C ARG A 125 4.92 -16.10 -1.20
N THR A 126 3.64 -15.74 -1.18
CA THR A 126 2.61 -16.43 -0.39
C THR A 126 2.50 -17.90 -0.77
N VAL A 127 2.75 -18.25 -2.04
CA VAL A 127 2.83 -19.65 -2.49
C VAL A 127 3.73 -20.49 -1.58
N PHE A 128 4.92 -20.00 -1.20
CA PHE A 128 5.87 -20.75 -0.36
C PHE A 128 5.34 -21.01 1.06
N LYS A 129 4.46 -20.15 1.58
CA LYS A 129 3.83 -20.32 2.89
C LYS A 129 2.86 -21.51 2.87
N ASP A 130 2.10 -21.63 1.80
CA ASP A 130 1.00 -22.60 1.70
C ASP A 130 1.41 -23.92 1.05
N LEU A 131 2.72 -24.13 0.79
CA LEU A 131 3.26 -25.38 0.24
C LEU A 131 3.05 -26.58 1.17
N ASP A 132 3.00 -26.37 2.49
CA ASP A 132 2.75 -27.44 3.46
C ASP A 132 1.31 -28.00 3.36
N ASN A 133 0.36 -27.21 2.85
CA ASN A 133 -1.05 -27.56 2.74
C ASN A 133 -1.36 -28.18 1.37
N THR A 134 -0.85 -29.39 1.13
CA THR A 134 -1.08 -30.11 -0.12
C THR A 134 -2.44 -30.82 -0.14
N SER A 135 -3.24 -30.58 -1.17
CA SER A 135 -4.42 -31.36 -1.54
C SER A 135 -4.08 -32.42 -2.59
N THR A 136 -5.00 -33.37 -2.82
CA THR A 136 -4.88 -34.42 -3.84
C THR A 136 -4.70 -33.84 -5.25
N TRP A 137 -5.36 -32.70 -5.52
CA TRP A 137 -5.30 -32.02 -6.81
C TRP A 137 -4.64 -30.64 -6.69
N PRO A 138 -3.80 -30.24 -7.65
CA PRO A 138 -3.11 -28.94 -7.60
C PRO A 138 -4.05 -27.73 -7.53
N TRP A 139 -5.26 -27.79 -8.11
CA TRP A 139 -6.22 -26.68 -8.13
C TRP A 139 -7.05 -26.55 -6.84
N GLU A 140 -7.02 -27.57 -5.99
CA GLU A 140 -7.63 -27.53 -4.65
C GLU A 140 -6.66 -26.99 -3.59
N ALA A 141 -5.38 -26.84 -3.96
CA ALA A 141 -4.35 -26.43 -3.02
C ALA A 141 -4.49 -24.94 -2.70
N ALA A 142 -4.23 -24.58 -1.44
CA ALA A 142 -4.33 -23.21 -0.96
C ALA A 142 -3.41 -22.25 -1.74
N PHE A 143 -2.27 -22.74 -2.23
CA PHE A 143 -1.31 -21.96 -3.01
C PHE A 143 -1.76 -21.68 -4.47
N PHE A 144 -2.74 -22.40 -5.00
CA PHE A 144 -3.08 -22.34 -6.43
C PHE A 144 -3.63 -20.98 -6.88
N PRO A 145 -4.58 -20.34 -6.16
CA PRO A 145 -5.04 -18.99 -6.50
C PRO A 145 -3.88 -17.99 -6.52
N HIS A 146 -2.91 -18.14 -5.61
CA HIS A 146 -1.75 -17.26 -5.53
C HIS A 146 -0.84 -17.36 -6.76
N ILE A 147 -0.60 -18.58 -7.28
CA ILE A 147 0.13 -18.78 -8.55
C ILE A 147 -0.62 -18.10 -9.70
N LEU A 148 -1.94 -18.29 -9.77
CA LEU A 148 -2.76 -17.77 -10.86
C LEU A 148 -2.82 -16.23 -10.83
N SER A 149 -2.98 -15.65 -9.65
CA SER A 149 -2.88 -14.20 -9.39
C SER A 149 -1.56 -13.64 -9.89
N ALA A 150 -0.44 -14.19 -9.43
CA ALA A 150 0.89 -13.74 -9.82
C ALA A 150 1.09 -13.74 -11.34
N LEU A 151 0.69 -14.83 -12.02
CA LEU A 151 0.82 -14.97 -13.46
C LEU A 151 -0.05 -13.96 -14.22
N LEU A 152 -1.32 -13.83 -13.84
CA LEU A 152 -2.24 -12.91 -14.52
C LEU A 152 -1.89 -11.46 -14.25
N LEU A 153 -1.56 -11.09 -13.01
CA LEU A 153 -1.11 -9.74 -12.69
C LEU A 153 0.18 -9.40 -13.44
N GLY A 154 1.14 -10.31 -13.52
CA GLY A 154 2.36 -10.14 -14.31
C GLY A 154 2.05 -9.93 -15.81
N GLY A 155 1.16 -10.74 -16.37
CA GLY A 155 0.72 -10.61 -17.77
C GLY A 155 0.01 -9.27 -18.05
N ILE A 156 -0.94 -8.90 -17.18
CA ILE A 156 -1.67 -7.62 -17.29
C ILE A 156 -0.73 -6.44 -17.09
N LEU A 157 0.26 -6.53 -16.20
CA LEU A 157 1.27 -5.49 -15.97
C LEU A 157 2.08 -5.20 -17.24
N VAL A 158 2.45 -6.24 -18.00
CA VAL A 158 3.11 -6.07 -19.30
C VAL A 158 2.23 -5.27 -20.26
N ILE A 159 0.93 -5.59 -20.33
CA ILE A 159 -0.04 -4.85 -21.15
C ILE A 159 -0.15 -3.40 -20.66
N PHE A 160 -0.31 -3.21 -19.34
CA PHE A 160 -0.43 -1.91 -18.71
C PHE A 160 0.73 -0.99 -19.07
N TYR A 161 1.97 -1.44 -18.92
CA TYR A 161 3.15 -0.63 -19.28
C TYR A 161 3.30 -0.37 -20.78
N ARG A 162 2.82 -1.27 -21.65
CA ARG A 162 2.82 -1.04 -23.10
C ARG A 162 1.79 0.01 -23.53
N VAL A 163 0.63 0.03 -22.87
CA VAL A 163 -0.47 0.94 -23.22
C VAL A 163 -0.32 2.31 -22.54
N LEU A 164 0.36 2.37 -21.39
CA LEU A 164 0.59 3.61 -20.65
C LEU A 164 1.43 4.60 -21.49
N PRO A 165 0.88 5.77 -21.88
CA PRO A 165 1.58 6.67 -22.79
C PRO A 165 2.82 7.30 -22.14
N GLN A 166 3.99 7.07 -22.75
CA GLN A 166 5.31 7.52 -22.27
C GLN A 166 5.41 9.06 -22.11
N GLN A 167 4.65 9.84 -22.89
CA GLN A 167 4.70 11.31 -22.87
C GLN A 167 3.79 11.96 -21.80
N VAL A 168 2.79 11.26 -21.25
CA VAL A 168 1.89 11.81 -20.21
C VAL A 168 2.53 11.75 -18.82
N ALA A 169 3.68 11.09 -18.68
CA ALA A 169 4.50 11.13 -17.46
C ALA A 169 5.32 12.43 -17.30
N ARG A 170 5.31 13.33 -18.30
CA ARG A 170 6.09 14.59 -18.33
C ARG A 170 5.25 15.87 -18.44
N MET A 171 3.93 15.80 -18.58
CA MET A 171 3.06 16.98 -18.79
C MET A 171 2.27 17.40 -17.55
N GLU A 172 2.89 17.37 -16.38
CA GLU A 172 2.28 17.78 -15.11
C GLU A 172 3.24 18.69 -14.29
N GLU A 173 4.05 19.54 -14.94
CA GLU A 173 5.20 20.17 -14.25
C GLU A 173 5.15 21.68 -13.95
N ASP A 174 4.10 22.42 -14.33
CA ASP A 174 4.02 23.86 -13.96
C ASP A 174 2.82 24.24 -13.05
N ASP A 175 1.60 23.77 -13.32
CA ASP A 175 0.42 24.05 -12.45
C ASP A 175 0.24 23.04 -11.28
N LEU A 176 1.16 22.08 -11.14
CA LEU A 176 1.01 20.92 -10.24
C LEU A 176 1.81 21.00 -8.95
N GLN A 177 2.66 22.00 -8.76
CA GLN A 177 3.58 22.02 -7.62
C GLN A 177 2.86 22.03 -6.26
N HIS A 178 1.70 22.71 -6.16
CA HIS A 178 0.86 22.68 -4.96
C HIS A 178 0.23 21.30 -4.72
N PHE A 179 -0.25 20.63 -5.78
CA PHE A 179 -0.82 19.28 -5.68
C PHE A 179 0.24 18.22 -5.34
N VAL A 180 1.45 18.33 -5.90
CA VAL A 180 2.59 17.47 -5.55
C VAL A 180 3.03 17.71 -4.11
N ARG A 181 3.10 18.98 -3.66
CA ARG A 181 3.42 19.32 -2.26
C ARG A 181 2.39 18.74 -1.30
N PHE A 182 1.11 18.86 -1.63
CA PHE A 182 0.02 18.25 -0.85
C PHE A 182 0.16 16.72 -0.78
N LYS A 183 0.32 16.04 -1.92
CA LYS A 183 0.52 14.58 -1.96
C LYS A 183 1.73 14.14 -1.14
N ARG A 184 2.82 14.91 -1.16
CA ARG A 184 4.04 14.61 -0.41
C ARG A 184 3.83 14.75 1.10
N VAL A 185 3.21 15.84 1.55
CA VAL A 185 2.88 16.05 2.97
C VAL A 185 1.91 14.98 3.47
N LEU A 186 0.91 14.62 2.67
CA LEU A 186 -0.04 13.56 3.00
C LEU A 186 0.63 12.18 3.10
N ALA A 187 1.52 11.84 2.16
CA ALA A 187 2.30 10.61 2.21
C ALA A 187 3.19 10.55 3.45
N ALA A 188 3.83 11.67 3.84
CA ALA A 188 4.66 11.74 5.04
C ALA A 188 3.83 11.64 6.33
N ALA A 189 2.68 12.30 6.38
CA ALA A 189 1.74 12.17 7.51
C ALA A 189 1.24 10.73 7.64
N LEU A 190 0.88 10.09 6.51
CA LEU A 190 0.47 8.69 6.50
C LEU A 190 1.58 7.77 6.97
N MET A 191 2.82 8.01 6.54
CA MET A 191 3.98 7.23 6.95
C MET A 191 4.25 7.34 8.47
N LEU A 192 4.10 8.54 9.06
CA LEU A 192 4.20 8.75 10.50
C LEU A 192 3.07 8.08 11.26
N PHE A 193 1.84 8.20 10.78
CA PHE A 193 0.68 7.51 11.34
C PHE A 193 0.89 5.99 11.31
N LEU A 194 1.45 5.47 10.20
CA LEU A 194 1.78 4.07 10.07
C LEU A 194 2.78 3.60 11.10
N LEU A 195 3.87 4.35 11.28
CA LEU A 195 4.89 4.04 12.26
C LEU A 195 4.29 4.01 13.68
N ALA A 196 3.39 4.93 13.99
CA ALA A 196 2.69 4.96 15.27
C ALA A 196 1.76 3.75 15.44
N LEU A 197 0.97 3.40 14.42
CA LEU A 197 0.08 2.24 14.43
C LEU A 197 0.87 0.91 14.53
N SER A 198 1.95 0.77 13.76
CA SER A 198 2.87 -0.37 13.84
C SER A 198 3.47 -0.50 15.24
N ALA A 199 3.96 0.59 15.83
CA ALA A 199 4.53 0.58 17.17
C ALA A 199 3.49 0.22 18.23
N TYR A 200 2.27 0.73 18.12
CA TYR A 200 1.15 0.41 19.00
C TYR A 200 0.77 -1.08 18.91
N ALA A 201 0.57 -1.60 17.70
CA ALA A 201 0.21 -2.99 17.46
C ALA A 201 1.30 -3.96 17.95
N LEU A 202 2.57 -3.65 17.70
CA LEU A 202 3.71 -4.43 18.19
C LEU A 202 3.81 -4.39 19.73
N SER A 203 3.53 -3.25 20.34
CA SER A 203 3.54 -3.13 21.81
C SER A 203 2.43 -3.94 22.44
N LEU A 204 1.22 -3.92 21.84
CA LEU A 204 0.08 -4.71 22.30
C LEU A 204 0.36 -6.21 22.16
N TRP A 205 0.89 -6.64 21.02
CA TRP A 205 1.27 -8.03 20.80
C TRP A 205 2.39 -8.51 21.73
N GLY A 206 3.43 -7.69 21.92
CA GLY A 206 4.53 -8.00 22.84
C GLY A 206 4.06 -8.09 24.29
N TYR A 207 3.11 -7.26 24.69
CA TYR A 207 2.47 -7.32 26.01
C TYR A 207 1.64 -8.60 26.19
N ASP A 208 0.91 -9.02 25.14
CA ASP A 208 0.05 -10.20 25.18
C ASP A 208 0.86 -11.50 25.30
N ILE A 209 2.03 -11.59 24.64
CA ILE A 209 2.98 -12.71 24.81
C ILE A 209 3.43 -12.87 26.26
N VAL A 210 3.63 -11.75 26.97
CA VAL A 210 4.19 -11.76 28.34
C VAL A 210 3.13 -12.16 29.37
N ILE A 211 1.86 -11.83 29.14
CA ILE A 211 0.79 -12.01 30.14
C ILE A 211 -0.08 -13.23 29.88
N HIS A 212 -0.32 -13.59 28.62
CA HIS A 212 -1.18 -14.73 28.25
C HIS A 212 -0.45 -15.69 27.29
N PRO A 213 0.58 -16.43 27.75
CA PRO A 213 1.31 -17.38 26.92
C PRO A 213 0.41 -18.47 26.32
N ASP A 214 -0.69 -18.83 27.00
CA ASP A 214 -1.64 -19.87 26.59
C ASP A 214 -2.67 -19.39 25.54
N HIS A 215 -2.69 -18.11 25.18
CA HIS A 215 -3.71 -17.50 24.30
C HIS A 215 -3.11 -16.79 23.09
N LEU A 216 -2.04 -17.35 22.52
CA LEU A 216 -1.47 -16.98 21.21
C LEU A 216 -2.43 -17.29 20.03
N ARG A 217 -3.68 -16.80 20.11
CA ARG A 217 -4.71 -16.92 19.08
C ARG A 217 -4.88 -15.66 18.25
N MET A 218 -4.43 -14.50 18.75
CA MET A 218 -4.39 -13.29 17.94
C MET A 218 -3.12 -13.30 17.09
N ASP A 219 -3.26 -13.62 15.82
CA ASP A 219 -2.22 -13.36 14.84
C ASP A 219 -2.01 -11.84 14.77
N PRO A 220 -0.86 -11.28 15.21
CA PRO A 220 -0.63 -9.82 15.20
C PRO A 220 -0.84 -9.21 13.82
N ASN A 221 -0.67 -10.03 12.80
CA ASN A 221 -0.97 -9.71 11.43
C ASN A 221 -2.41 -9.24 11.23
N THR A 222 -3.44 -9.85 11.84
CA THR A 222 -4.84 -9.54 11.51
C THR A 222 -5.26 -8.13 11.95
N VAL A 223 -4.85 -7.71 13.15
CA VAL A 223 -5.13 -6.37 13.68
C VAL A 223 -4.30 -5.32 12.94
N PHE A 224 -3.02 -5.62 12.70
CA PHE A 224 -2.15 -4.74 11.93
C PHE A 224 -2.66 -4.55 10.49
N TYR A 225 -3.02 -5.63 9.79
CA TYR A 225 -3.50 -5.61 8.41
C TYR A 225 -4.80 -4.83 8.26
N THR A 226 -5.79 -5.10 9.09
CA THR A 226 -7.14 -4.53 8.90
C THR A 226 -7.15 -3.01 9.08
N GLU A 227 -6.52 -2.52 10.16
CA GLU A 227 -6.48 -1.08 10.47
C GLU A 227 -5.58 -0.32 9.47
N PHE A 228 -4.45 -0.93 9.10
CA PHE A 228 -3.54 -0.36 8.12
C PHE A 228 -4.17 -0.23 6.73
N PHE A 229 -4.77 -1.30 6.19
CA PHE A 229 -5.37 -1.28 4.86
C PHE A 229 -6.56 -0.33 4.79
N THR A 230 -7.38 -0.28 5.84
CA THR A 230 -8.51 0.66 5.92
C THR A 230 -8.04 2.11 5.89
N THR A 231 -7.00 2.43 6.67
CA THR A 231 -6.40 3.78 6.67
C THR A 231 -5.87 4.15 5.30
N LEU A 232 -5.15 3.22 4.66
CA LEU A 232 -4.61 3.41 3.33
C LEU A 232 -5.73 3.74 2.34
N ILE A 233 -6.79 2.92 2.29
CA ILE A 233 -7.95 3.13 1.42
C ILE A 233 -8.53 4.54 1.61
N LEU A 234 -8.69 4.99 2.86
CA LEU A 234 -9.20 6.32 3.17
C LEU A 234 -8.30 7.43 2.61
N VAL A 235 -6.97 7.27 2.70
CA VAL A 235 -6.03 8.24 2.14
C VAL A 235 -6.10 8.28 0.61
N ASP A 236 -6.23 7.14 -0.06
CA ASP A 236 -6.35 7.10 -1.52
C ASP A 236 -7.63 7.81 -1.99
N VAL A 237 -8.75 7.61 -1.28
CA VAL A 237 -10.00 8.33 -1.55
C VAL A 237 -9.84 9.83 -1.28
N LEU A 238 -9.13 10.22 -0.21
CA LEU A 238 -8.85 11.64 0.05
C LEU A 238 -8.02 12.28 -1.07
N ILE A 239 -7.00 11.57 -1.56
CA ILE A 239 -6.17 12.02 -2.70
C ILE A 239 -7.03 12.19 -3.93
N LEU A 240 -7.98 11.28 -4.19
CA LEU A 240 -8.93 11.41 -5.30
C LEU A 240 -9.66 12.74 -5.22
N VAL A 241 -10.35 12.97 -4.11
CA VAL A 241 -11.19 14.16 -3.91
C VAL A 241 -10.37 15.44 -4.10
N VAL A 242 -9.14 15.47 -3.57
CA VAL A 242 -8.25 16.63 -3.75
C VAL A 242 -7.77 16.74 -5.20
N SER A 243 -7.45 15.63 -5.87
CA SER A 243 -7.00 15.63 -7.27
C SER A 243 -8.08 16.14 -8.24
N LEU A 244 -9.36 15.94 -7.95
CA LEU A 244 -10.47 16.45 -8.74
C LEU A 244 -10.46 17.98 -8.86
N ARG A 245 -9.87 18.69 -7.90
CA ARG A 245 -9.70 20.15 -7.95
C ARG A 245 -8.72 20.60 -9.04
N TYR A 246 -7.77 19.75 -9.43
CA TYR A 246 -6.64 20.10 -10.30
C TYR A 246 -6.75 19.47 -11.70
N LEU A 247 -7.71 18.59 -11.94
CA LEU A 247 -7.91 17.91 -13.22
C LEU A 247 -8.98 18.62 -14.04
N HIS A 248 -8.59 19.16 -15.20
CA HIS A 248 -9.51 19.90 -16.10
C HIS A 248 -10.01 19.07 -17.30
N ASP A 249 -9.38 17.92 -17.58
CA ASP A 249 -9.76 17.01 -18.66
C ASP A 249 -10.53 15.81 -18.10
N PHE A 250 -11.75 15.59 -18.59
CA PHE A 250 -12.60 14.47 -18.22
C PHE A 250 -11.92 13.11 -18.40
N GLY A 251 -11.12 12.94 -19.47
CA GLY A 251 -10.38 11.70 -19.69
C GLY A 251 -9.34 11.43 -18.59
N GLN A 252 -8.71 12.47 -18.07
CA GLN A 252 -7.77 12.34 -16.95
C GLN A 252 -8.49 12.07 -15.63
N VAL A 253 -9.65 12.71 -15.41
CA VAL A 253 -10.50 12.49 -14.23
C VAL A 253 -10.97 11.04 -14.15
N ILE A 254 -11.54 10.49 -15.23
CA ILE A 254 -12.01 9.09 -15.24
C ILE A 254 -10.84 8.14 -14.98
N ARG A 255 -9.71 8.32 -15.68
CA ARG A 255 -8.57 7.42 -15.52
C ARG A 255 -8.04 7.42 -14.09
N ASN A 256 -7.81 8.60 -13.53
CA ASN A 256 -7.24 8.72 -12.18
C ASN A 256 -8.22 8.20 -11.11
N SER A 257 -9.52 8.45 -11.28
CA SER A 257 -10.57 7.87 -10.43
C SER A 257 -10.58 6.34 -10.50
N GLY A 258 -10.53 5.78 -11.72
CA GLY A 258 -10.50 4.35 -11.94
C GLY A 258 -9.24 3.68 -11.37
N PHE A 259 -8.08 4.34 -11.43
CA PHE A 259 -6.87 3.87 -10.76
C PHE A 259 -7.02 3.80 -9.25
N ILE A 260 -7.66 4.78 -8.63
CA ILE A 260 -7.87 4.77 -7.18
C ILE A 260 -8.83 3.65 -6.78
N VAL A 261 -9.92 3.44 -7.54
CA VAL A 261 -10.81 2.29 -7.33
C VAL A 261 -10.04 0.97 -7.46
N ALA A 262 -9.21 0.84 -8.49
CA ALA A 262 -8.36 -0.34 -8.66
C ALA A 262 -7.38 -0.53 -7.48
N THR A 263 -6.76 0.54 -6.97
CA THR A 263 -5.91 0.47 -5.78
C THR A 263 -6.69 0.00 -4.54
N VAL A 264 -7.91 0.49 -4.33
CA VAL A 264 -8.76 0.06 -3.20
C VAL A 264 -9.09 -1.42 -3.29
N MET A 265 -9.44 -1.91 -4.48
CA MET A 265 -9.70 -3.34 -4.72
C MET A 265 -8.46 -4.20 -4.44
N LEU A 266 -7.30 -3.76 -4.94
CA LEU A 266 -6.01 -4.41 -4.71
C LEU A 266 -5.65 -4.47 -3.21
N ARG A 267 -5.92 -3.41 -2.45
CA ARG A 267 -5.69 -3.39 -1.00
C ARG A 267 -6.64 -4.30 -0.24
N ARG A 268 -7.89 -4.42 -0.71
CA ARG A 268 -8.86 -5.34 -0.12
C ARG A 268 -8.46 -6.79 -0.33
N ALA A 269 -7.86 -7.13 -1.47
CA ALA A 269 -7.44 -8.49 -1.80
C ALA A 269 -6.44 -9.08 -0.79
N LEU A 270 -5.55 -8.27 -0.23
CA LEU A 270 -4.52 -8.72 0.72
C LEU A 270 -5.05 -9.23 2.08
N GLY A 271 -6.35 -9.02 2.37
CA GLY A 271 -6.96 -9.37 3.65
C GLY A 271 -8.17 -10.30 3.55
N ILE A 272 -8.38 -10.95 2.41
CA ILE A 272 -9.53 -11.85 2.18
C ILE A 272 -9.04 -13.23 1.69
N GLU A 273 -9.96 -14.20 1.60
CA GLU A 273 -9.60 -15.56 1.17
C GLU A 273 -9.02 -15.63 -0.25
N PRO A 274 -8.14 -16.60 -0.56
CA PRO A 274 -7.34 -16.63 -1.79
C PRO A 274 -8.14 -16.52 -3.10
N TRP A 275 -9.25 -17.25 -3.22
CA TRP A 275 -10.10 -17.18 -4.43
C TRP A 275 -10.81 -15.84 -4.59
N HIS A 276 -11.20 -15.22 -3.47
CA HIS A 276 -11.78 -13.88 -3.49
C HIS A 276 -10.70 -12.84 -3.81
N ALA A 277 -9.52 -12.97 -3.20
CA ALA A 277 -8.35 -12.12 -3.47
C ALA A 277 -8.01 -12.11 -4.96
N PHE A 278 -7.87 -13.29 -5.56
CA PHE A 278 -7.66 -13.48 -6.99
C PHE A 278 -8.67 -12.71 -7.85
N ALA A 279 -9.96 -12.81 -7.54
CA ALA A 279 -10.99 -12.09 -8.27
C ALA A 279 -10.83 -10.56 -8.15
N TYR A 280 -10.57 -10.03 -6.95
CA TYR A 280 -10.35 -8.59 -6.76
C TYR A 280 -9.13 -8.09 -7.51
N GLU A 281 -8.03 -8.85 -7.47
CA GLU A 281 -6.75 -8.51 -8.11
C GLU A 281 -6.87 -8.43 -9.62
N VAL A 282 -7.43 -9.47 -10.24
CA VAL A 282 -7.61 -9.52 -11.70
C VAL A 282 -8.55 -8.42 -12.16
N ASN A 283 -9.68 -8.23 -11.48
CA ASN A 283 -10.63 -7.16 -11.83
C ASN A 283 -10.00 -5.78 -11.72
N ALA A 284 -9.23 -5.52 -10.66
CA ALA A 284 -8.54 -4.25 -10.48
C ALA A 284 -7.49 -3.99 -11.57
N ALA A 285 -6.69 -5.00 -11.91
CA ALA A 285 -5.67 -4.88 -12.94
C ALA A 285 -6.29 -4.67 -14.34
N VAL A 286 -7.36 -5.40 -14.66
CA VAL A 286 -8.14 -5.20 -15.89
C VAL A 286 -8.74 -3.81 -15.93
N LEU A 287 -9.38 -3.36 -14.84
CA LEU A 287 -9.94 -2.01 -14.72
C LEU A 287 -8.88 -0.96 -15.01
N ALA A 288 -7.68 -1.09 -14.45
CA ALA A 288 -6.59 -0.14 -14.69
C ALA A 288 -6.19 -0.08 -16.17
N VAL A 289 -6.07 -1.21 -16.87
CA VAL A 289 -5.79 -1.22 -18.31
C VAL A 289 -6.92 -0.56 -19.10
N LEU A 290 -8.18 -0.91 -18.80
CA LEU A 290 -9.35 -0.33 -19.46
C LEU A 290 -9.42 1.19 -19.28
N MET A 291 -9.07 1.70 -18.10
CA MET A 291 -9.05 3.14 -17.82
C MET A 291 -7.99 3.89 -18.64
N VAL A 292 -6.82 3.29 -18.89
CA VAL A 292 -5.81 3.86 -19.79
C VAL A 292 -6.32 3.87 -21.23
N LEU A 293 -6.92 2.77 -21.69
CA LEU A 293 -7.48 2.68 -23.03
C LEU A 293 -8.59 3.72 -23.23
N LEU A 294 -9.53 3.81 -22.29
CA LEU A 294 -10.65 4.74 -22.35
C LEU A 294 -10.20 6.19 -22.40
N GLN A 295 -9.17 6.57 -21.64
CA GLN A 295 -8.57 7.91 -21.75
C GLN A 295 -8.02 8.17 -23.17
N ARG A 296 -7.38 7.17 -23.78
CA ARG A 296 -6.77 7.30 -25.11
C ARG A 296 -7.81 7.54 -26.22
N TYR A 297 -9.00 6.95 -26.07
CA TYR A 297 -10.09 7.07 -27.05
C TYR A 297 -11.05 8.24 -26.79
N LEU A 298 -11.02 8.86 -25.61
CA LEU A 298 -11.80 10.08 -25.35
C LEU A 298 -11.21 11.27 -26.11
N PRO A 299 -12.00 11.98 -26.94
CA PRO A 299 -11.52 13.15 -27.65
C PRO A 299 -11.10 14.25 -26.66
N ARG A 300 -9.85 14.71 -26.78
CA ARG A 300 -9.38 15.89 -26.04
C ARG A 300 -10.23 17.09 -26.48
N ARG A 301 -10.96 17.72 -25.56
CA ARG A 301 -11.55 19.04 -25.85
C ARG A 301 -10.41 20.02 -26.11
N SER A 302 -10.23 20.37 -27.38
CA SER A 302 -9.41 21.52 -27.78
C SER A 302 -9.91 22.74 -27.03
N LYS A 303 -9.06 23.38 -26.23
CA LYS A 303 -9.34 24.72 -25.71
C LYS A 303 -9.34 25.64 -26.94
N SER A 304 -10.52 26.08 -27.39
CA SER A 304 -10.67 27.24 -28.27
C SER A 304 -10.46 28.50 -27.44
#